data_AF-A0A816IWR8-F1
#
_entry.id   AF-A0A816IWR8-F1
#
_cell.length_a   1.000
_cell.length_b   1.000
_cell.length_c   1.000
_cell.angle_alpha   90.00
_cell.angle_beta   90.00
_cell.angle_gamma   90.00
#
_symmetry.space_group_name_H-M   'P 1'
#
loop_
_entity.id
_entity.type
_entity.pdbx_description
1 polymer ?
#
loop_
_entity_poly.entity_id
_entity_poly.type
_entity_poly.pdbx_seq_one_letter_code
_entity_poly.pdbx_strand_id
1 'polypeptide(L)'
;MATLVNGTSPETVEMMKATSNGVFQGESPLDFALPLVILQICLVVAVTRSLAFLLRPMRQPRVVAEIIGGILLGPSALGRVTAYKNSLFPAKSLTVLDTLANLGLLLFLFLVGLEIDLKSLRRTGKKAISIAAGGMLLPFAMGVVTSFAFPEFSSTSGDNNRVPFIIFMGVALSLTAFGVLARILAELKLLTTDLGRISISSAAINDVFAWILLALAISLSGDRSSLLVPLWVLLSGTAFVIACFTIAPQIFKLISRRCPEGEPIAEKYVCLALCAVLIAGFATDAIGIHGIFGAFVIGCLFPKGHFADAIVEKIEDLVMGLLLPLYFVMSGLETDITTIHGVKSWGRLALVIVTACFGKIVGTVSAALLSKVGLRDSLVLGVLMNTRGLAELIVLNIGKDRKVLSDQTFAIMVLMAIFTTFITTPLVMALYKTSETTQTQDSDSYKNCKRRRKIESEKEEEQTQQLKVLICLHSGKDINPMVKLIEASHGRNLLRLRYAFNPTLEGTFFDSNGSEGEKKRFAFLEQEKR
;
A
#
# COMPACT_ATOMS: atom_id res chain seq x y z
N MET A 1 -10.27 21.59 66.56
CA MET A 1 -8.99 21.01 66.10
C MET A 1 -9.13 19.50 66.21
N ALA A 2 -9.13 18.65 65.20
CA ALA A 2 -8.62 18.77 63.85
C ALA A 2 -9.52 18.04 62.82
N THR A 3 -9.63 18.70 61.68
CA THR A 3 -10.01 18.31 60.32
C THR A 3 -10.14 16.83 59.95
N LEU A 4 -11.31 16.50 59.42
CA LEU A 4 -11.60 15.39 58.50
C LEU A 4 -10.82 15.60 57.18
N VAL A 5 -9.95 14.67 56.82
CA VAL A 5 -9.38 14.58 55.47
C VAL A 5 -10.23 13.61 54.67
N ASN A 6 -10.91 14.15 53.67
CA ASN A 6 -11.65 13.44 52.64
C ASN A 6 -10.80 12.32 52.03
N GLY A 7 -11.30 11.09 52.14
CA GLY A 7 -10.85 10.00 51.29
C GLY A 7 -11.26 10.30 49.85
N THR A 8 -10.27 10.54 48.99
CA THR A 8 -10.43 10.49 47.54
C THR A 8 -10.84 9.07 47.15
N SER A 9 -12.09 8.89 46.73
CA SER A 9 -12.51 7.71 45.99
C SER A 9 -11.61 7.54 44.75
N PRO A 10 -11.27 6.31 44.35
CA PRO A 10 -10.60 6.09 43.07
C PRO A 10 -11.49 6.66 41.97
N GLU A 11 -10.96 7.56 41.13
CA GLU A 11 -11.65 8.05 39.93
C GLU A 11 -12.04 6.84 39.08
N THR A 12 -13.29 6.39 39.19
CA THR A 12 -13.90 5.46 38.24
C THR A 12 -13.86 6.14 36.88
N VAL A 13 -12.98 5.67 35.99
CA VAL A 13 -12.94 6.12 34.60
C VAL A 13 -14.28 5.77 33.97
N GLU A 14 -15.22 6.72 33.99
CA GLU A 14 -16.56 6.53 33.45
C GLU A 14 -16.43 6.21 31.96
N MET A 15 -16.84 4.99 31.55
CA MET A 15 -16.77 4.57 30.16
C MET A 15 -17.72 5.44 29.32
N MET A 16 -17.24 5.86 28.15
CA MET A 16 -18.02 6.72 27.25
C MET A 16 -19.26 5.95 26.77
N LYS A 17 -20.45 6.51 26.98
CA LYS A 17 -21.69 5.92 26.46
C LYS A 17 -21.69 5.98 24.92
N ALA A 18 -22.30 4.98 24.29
CA ALA A 18 -22.31 4.89 22.83
C ALA A 18 -23.12 6.03 22.17
N THR A 19 -24.30 6.33 22.69
CA THR A 19 -25.27 7.25 22.06
C THR A 19 -25.79 8.30 23.05
N SER A 20 -26.05 9.50 22.55
CA SER A 20 -26.66 10.61 23.28
C SER A 20 -28.18 10.62 23.11
N ASN A 21 -28.89 11.11 24.12
CA ASN A 21 -30.32 11.45 24.06
C ASN A 21 -30.58 12.79 23.36
N GLY A 22 -29.52 13.55 23.04
CA GLY A 22 -29.56 14.73 22.17
C GLY A 22 -29.35 16.06 22.90
N VAL A 23 -28.91 17.08 22.14
CA VAL A 23 -28.56 18.42 22.64
C VAL A 23 -29.73 19.10 23.36
N PHE A 24 -30.95 18.87 22.88
CA PHE A 24 -32.17 19.44 23.48
C PHE A 24 -32.52 18.87 24.85
N GLN A 25 -31.87 17.77 25.26
CA GLN A 25 -32.00 17.22 26.62
C GLN A 25 -30.86 17.68 27.55
N GLY A 26 -30.02 18.62 27.09
CA GLY A 26 -28.90 19.17 27.86
C GLY A 26 -27.61 18.34 27.78
N GLU A 27 -27.56 17.31 26.93
CA GLU A 27 -26.37 16.49 26.73
C GLU A 27 -25.46 17.07 25.63
N SER A 28 -24.15 17.08 25.85
CA SER A 28 -23.19 17.45 24.80
C SER A 28 -22.84 16.21 23.96
N PRO A 29 -22.95 16.25 22.62
CA PRO A 29 -22.72 15.08 21.77
C PRO A 29 -21.24 14.65 21.77
N LEU A 30 -20.33 15.54 22.16
CA LEU A 30 -18.90 15.27 22.28
C LEU A 30 -18.55 14.34 23.44
N ASP A 31 -19.46 14.18 24.42
CA ASP A 31 -19.25 13.28 25.56
C ASP A 31 -19.60 11.82 25.23
N PHE A 32 -20.07 11.53 24.01
CA PHE A 32 -20.53 10.22 23.56
C PHE A 32 -19.68 9.69 22.42
N ALA A 33 -19.48 8.37 22.38
CA ALA A 33 -18.52 7.74 21.48
C ALA A 33 -18.93 7.88 20.00
N LEU A 34 -20.18 7.60 19.66
CA LEU A 34 -20.62 7.59 18.26
C LEU A 34 -20.64 9.00 17.63
N PRO A 35 -21.26 10.04 18.23
CA PRO A 35 -21.27 11.37 17.63
C PRO A 35 -19.87 11.98 17.54
N LEU A 36 -19.02 11.74 18.55
CA LEU A 36 -17.64 12.21 18.55
C LEU A 36 -16.81 11.54 17.46
N VAL A 37 -16.91 10.22 17.30
CA VAL A 37 -16.18 9.49 16.24
C VAL A 37 -16.64 9.92 14.86
N ILE A 38 -17.95 10.14 14.63
CA ILE A 38 -18.45 10.69 13.36
C ILE A 38 -17.81 12.05 13.07
N LEU A 39 -17.79 12.94 14.07
CA LEU A 39 -17.16 14.26 13.94
C LEU A 39 -15.66 14.15 13.65
N GLN A 40 -14.94 13.25 14.34
CA GLN A 40 -13.52 12.98 14.12
C GLN A 40 -13.28 12.47 12.68
N ILE A 41 -14.07 11.51 12.19
CA ILE A 41 -13.97 11.00 10.82
C ILE A 41 -14.18 12.13 9.81
N CYS A 42 -15.21 12.95 9.97
CA CYS A 42 -15.47 14.11 9.11
C CYS A 42 -14.29 15.08 9.11
N LEU A 43 -13.74 15.40 10.29
CA LEU A 43 -12.58 16.27 10.44
C LEU A 43 -11.33 15.68 9.75
N VAL A 44 -11.05 14.40 9.98
CA VAL A 44 -9.93 13.68 9.37
C VAL A 44 -10.04 13.71 7.85
N VAL A 45 -11.20 13.35 7.29
CA VAL A 45 -11.40 13.35 5.84
C VAL A 45 -11.28 14.77 5.29
N ALA A 46 -11.88 15.77 5.94
CA ALA A 46 -11.81 17.16 5.48
C ALA A 46 -10.37 17.70 5.44
N VAL A 47 -9.60 17.49 6.51
CA VAL A 47 -8.22 17.97 6.61
C VAL A 47 -7.31 17.24 5.63
N THR A 48 -7.37 15.92 5.60
CA THR A 48 -6.50 15.11 4.72
C THR A 48 -6.81 15.35 3.24
N ARG A 49 -8.08 15.51 2.85
CA ARG A 49 -8.47 15.84 1.47
C ARG A 49 -8.07 17.25 1.07
N SER A 50 -8.23 18.22 1.97
CA SER A 50 -7.78 19.60 1.73
C SER A 50 -6.27 19.66 1.54
N LEU A 51 -5.52 18.93 2.37
CA LEU A 51 -4.06 18.89 2.25
C LEU A 51 -3.60 18.13 1.00
N ALA A 52 -4.27 17.03 0.64
CA ALA A 52 -4.00 16.32 -0.61
C ALA A 52 -4.28 17.20 -1.84
N PHE A 53 -5.32 18.03 -1.79
CA PHE A 53 -5.61 19.00 -2.84
C PHE A 53 -4.51 20.07 -2.94
N LEU A 54 -4.03 20.59 -1.81
CA LEU A 54 -2.95 21.57 -1.75
C LEU A 54 -1.60 21.01 -2.23
N LEU A 55 -1.31 19.74 -1.93
CA LEU A 55 -0.08 19.06 -2.33
C LEU A 55 -0.15 18.45 -3.75
N ARG A 56 -1.32 18.48 -4.41
CA ARG A 56 -1.52 17.97 -5.77
C ARG A 56 -0.55 18.53 -6.81
N PRO A 57 -0.21 19.85 -6.82
CA PRO A 57 0.77 20.39 -7.76
C PRO A 57 2.17 19.77 -7.63
N MET A 58 2.50 19.25 -6.44
CA MET A 58 3.78 18.59 -6.16
C MET A 58 3.79 17.11 -6.51
N ARG A 59 2.67 16.55 -7.04
CA ARG A 59 2.50 15.12 -7.36
C ARG A 59 2.84 14.21 -6.17
N GLN A 60 2.41 14.63 -4.98
CA GLN A 60 2.66 13.86 -3.76
C GLN A 60 1.61 12.77 -3.59
N PRO A 61 2.00 11.54 -3.22
CA PRO A 61 1.05 10.48 -2.89
C PRO A 61 0.13 10.92 -1.75
N ARG A 62 -1.15 10.53 -1.83
CA ARG A 62 -2.17 10.86 -0.83
C ARG A 62 -1.76 10.49 0.60
N VAL A 63 -1.01 9.41 0.76
CA VAL A 63 -0.47 8.92 2.04
C VAL A 63 0.30 10.00 2.81
N VAL A 64 1.08 10.82 2.09
CA VAL A 64 1.91 11.87 2.69
C VAL A 64 1.03 12.96 3.28
N ALA A 65 -0.03 13.36 2.56
CA ALA A 65 -1.01 14.32 3.06
C ALA A 65 -1.79 13.78 4.27
N GLU A 66 -2.07 12.48 4.30
CA GLU A 66 -2.79 11.87 5.42
C GLU A 66 -1.96 11.87 6.71
N ILE A 67 -0.67 11.53 6.62
CA ILE A 67 0.24 11.53 7.78
C ILE A 67 0.50 12.97 8.27
N ILE A 68 0.78 13.91 7.35
CA ILE A 68 0.97 15.32 7.72
C ILE A 68 -0.32 15.88 8.33
N GLY A 69 -1.49 15.52 7.80
CA GLY A 69 -2.78 15.88 8.38
C GLY A 69 -2.92 15.39 9.83
N GLY A 70 -2.49 14.15 10.11
CA GLY A 70 -2.48 13.63 11.48
C GLY A 70 -1.53 14.38 12.42
N ILE A 71 -0.31 14.68 11.95
CA ILE A 71 0.66 15.48 12.71
C ILE A 71 0.09 16.88 13.02
N LEU A 72 -0.62 17.49 12.07
CA LEU A 72 -1.25 18.80 12.25
C LEU A 72 -2.41 18.75 13.25
N LEU A 73 -3.22 17.70 13.21
CA LEU A 73 -4.32 17.47 14.17
C LEU A 73 -3.79 17.07 15.56
N GLY A 74 -2.56 16.54 15.63
CA GLY A 74 -1.92 16.01 16.82
C GLY A 74 -1.29 17.06 17.74
N PRO A 75 -0.60 16.62 18.80
CA PRO A 75 0.04 17.49 19.78
C PRO A 75 1.13 18.38 19.15
N SER A 76 1.65 17.98 17.99
CA SER A 76 2.64 18.72 17.21
C SER A 76 2.13 20.05 16.63
N ALA A 77 0.82 20.29 16.56
CA ALA A 77 0.24 21.57 16.14
C ALA A 77 -1.06 21.92 16.87
N LEU A 78 -2.23 21.53 16.35
CA LEU A 78 -3.54 21.92 16.91
C LEU A 78 -3.76 21.35 18.32
N GLY A 79 -3.24 20.15 18.58
CA GLY A 79 -3.28 19.49 19.88
C GLY A 79 -2.52 20.21 21.01
N ARG A 80 -1.77 21.29 20.72
CA ARG A 80 -1.20 22.17 21.76
C ARG A 80 -2.27 22.94 22.53
N VAL A 81 -3.41 23.20 21.90
CA VAL A 81 -4.54 23.86 22.56
C VAL A 81 -5.28 22.82 23.39
N THR A 82 -5.16 22.90 24.72
CA THR A 82 -5.74 21.93 25.66
C THR A 82 -7.26 21.80 25.52
N ALA A 83 -7.96 22.91 25.23
CA ALA A 83 -9.40 22.90 24.96
C ALA A 83 -9.75 22.06 23.72
N TYR A 84 -8.99 22.20 22.64
CA TYR A 84 -9.15 21.40 21.42
C TYR A 84 -8.87 19.92 21.69
N LYS A 85 -7.75 19.61 22.35
CA LYS A 85 -7.34 18.23 22.65
C LYS A 85 -8.39 17.51 23.50
N ASN A 86 -8.85 18.16 24.58
CA ASN A 86 -9.81 17.54 25.50
C ASN A 86 -11.22 17.43 24.89
N SER A 87 -11.59 18.33 23.98
CA SER A 87 -12.92 18.34 23.36
C SER A 87 -13.03 17.39 22.16
N LEU A 88 -12.04 17.39 21.27
CA LEU A 88 -12.09 16.63 20.01
C LEU A 88 -11.31 15.32 20.04
N PHE A 89 -10.26 15.20 20.86
CA PHE A 89 -9.44 13.99 20.96
C PHE A 89 -9.19 13.57 22.43
N PRO A 90 -10.25 13.41 23.26
CA PRO A 90 -10.09 12.89 24.61
C PRO A 90 -9.56 11.46 24.58
N ALA A 91 -8.74 11.07 25.57
CA ALA A 91 -8.11 9.75 25.64
C ALA A 91 -9.11 8.59 25.53
N LYS A 92 -10.32 8.75 26.08
CA LYS A 92 -11.40 7.76 26.00
C LYS A 92 -11.89 7.50 24.56
N SER A 93 -11.87 8.51 23.70
CA SER A 93 -12.30 8.41 22.30
C SER A 93 -11.23 7.83 21.38
N LEU A 94 -9.94 8.01 21.74
CA LEU A 94 -8.82 7.53 20.95
C LEU A 94 -8.87 6.02 20.78
N THR A 95 -9.30 5.25 21.80
CA THR A 95 -9.46 3.80 21.69
C THR A 95 -10.49 3.40 20.63
N VAL A 96 -11.59 4.15 20.50
CA VAL A 96 -12.62 3.85 19.49
C VAL A 96 -12.11 4.20 18.10
N LEU A 97 -11.47 5.36 17.96
CA LEU A 97 -10.86 5.79 16.70
C LEU A 97 -9.76 4.82 16.26
N ASP A 98 -8.90 4.37 17.18
CA ASP A 98 -7.83 3.41 16.95
C ASP A 98 -8.36 2.02 16.57
N THR A 99 -9.44 1.56 17.21
CA THR A 99 -10.10 0.30 16.83
C THR A 99 -10.63 0.38 15.39
N LEU A 100 -11.25 1.49 15.00
CA LEU A 100 -11.75 1.68 13.64
C LEU A 100 -10.62 1.82 12.61
N ALA A 101 -9.54 2.51 12.97
CA ALA A 101 -8.32 2.63 12.18
C ALA A 101 -7.67 1.26 11.92
N ASN A 102 -7.51 0.43 12.97
CA ASN A 102 -6.97 -0.92 12.87
C ASN A 102 -7.87 -1.87 12.08
N LEU A 103 -9.20 -1.73 12.18
CA LEU A 103 -10.14 -2.46 11.32
C LEU A 103 -9.97 -2.07 9.84
N GLY A 104 -9.84 -0.77 9.56
CA GLY A 104 -9.53 -0.24 8.23
C GLY A 104 -8.22 -0.80 7.67
N LEU A 105 -7.20 -0.84 8.51
CA LEU A 105 -5.90 -1.38 8.18
C LEU A 105 -5.93 -2.89 7.89
N LEU A 106 -6.67 -3.64 8.69
CA LEU A 106 -6.88 -5.07 8.51
C LEU A 106 -7.53 -5.35 7.14
N LEU A 107 -8.58 -4.61 6.79
CA LEU A 107 -9.21 -4.71 5.46
C LEU A 107 -8.28 -4.25 4.33
N PHE A 108 -7.48 -3.21 4.55
CA PHE A 108 -6.48 -2.76 3.58
C PHE A 108 -5.43 -3.84 3.33
N LEU A 109 -4.92 -4.52 4.36
CA LEU A 109 -3.94 -5.59 4.18
C LEU A 109 -4.52 -6.82 3.49
N PHE A 110 -5.81 -7.08 3.67
CA PHE A 110 -6.51 -8.06 2.86
C PHE A 110 -6.50 -7.64 1.37
N LEU A 111 -6.85 -6.39 1.03
CA LEU A 111 -6.77 -5.89 -0.35
C LEU A 111 -5.35 -5.99 -0.93
N VAL A 112 -4.33 -5.61 -0.17
CA VAL A 112 -2.92 -5.77 -0.60
C VAL A 112 -2.59 -7.24 -0.86
N GLY A 113 -3.03 -8.16 0.00
CA GLY A 113 -2.88 -9.60 -0.24
C GLY A 113 -3.60 -10.06 -1.51
N LEU A 114 -4.78 -9.50 -1.82
CA LEU A 114 -5.52 -9.76 -3.05
C LEU A 114 -4.78 -9.28 -4.31
N GLU A 115 -3.98 -8.23 -4.23
CA GLU A 115 -3.16 -7.76 -5.34
C GLU A 115 -1.93 -8.63 -5.58
N ILE A 116 -1.35 -9.23 -4.54
CA ILE A 116 -0.13 -10.05 -4.66
C ILE A 116 -0.45 -11.43 -5.25
N ASP A 117 -0.01 -11.69 -6.48
CA ASP A 117 -0.02 -13.03 -7.08
C ASP A 117 1.25 -13.82 -6.74
N LEU A 118 1.15 -14.76 -5.81
CA LEU A 118 2.23 -15.67 -5.41
C LEU A 118 2.79 -16.50 -6.58
N LYS A 119 1.96 -16.82 -7.59
CA LYS A 119 2.42 -17.58 -8.76
C LYS A 119 3.31 -16.73 -9.66
N SER A 120 2.92 -15.48 -9.90
CA SER A 120 3.75 -14.49 -10.58
C SER A 120 5.03 -14.21 -9.80
N LEU A 121 4.94 -14.10 -8.46
CA LEU A 121 6.10 -13.90 -7.60
C LEU A 121 7.13 -15.04 -7.73
N ARG A 122 6.68 -16.29 -7.80
CA ARG A 122 7.58 -17.44 -8.00
C ARG A 122 8.22 -17.47 -9.39
N ARG A 123 7.53 -16.93 -10.41
CA ARG A 123 8.07 -16.77 -11.77
C ARG A 123 8.95 -15.53 -11.91
N THR A 124 9.06 -14.72 -10.85
CA THR A 124 9.86 -13.51 -10.88
C THR A 124 11.32 -13.88 -11.07
N GLY A 125 11.96 -13.25 -12.06
CA GLY A 125 13.33 -13.57 -12.46
C GLY A 125 14.35 -13.27 -11.36
N LYS A 126 15.52 -13.92 -11.45
CA LYS A 126 16.66 -13.76 -10.52
C LYS A 126 17.04 -12.29 -10.27
N LYS A 127 16.81 -11.42 -11.27
CA LYS A 127 17.07 -9.97 -11.17
C LYS A 127 16.27 -9.32 -10.03
N ALA A 128 14.95 -9.54 -9.97
CA ALA A 128 14.12 -8.86 -8.98
C ALA A 128 14.41 -9.36 -7.56
N ILE A 129 14.74 -10.65 -7.40
CA ILE A 129 15.16 -11.23 -6.11
C ILE A 129 16.49 -10.61 -5.66
N SER A 130 17.46 -10.47 -6.57
CA SER A 130 18.75 -9.83 -6.25
C SER A 130 18.55 -8.37 -5.82
N ILE A 131 17.71 -7.62 -6.54
CA ILE A 131 17.38 -6.22 -6.22
C ILE A 131 16.64 -6.11 -4.88
N ALA A 132 15.67 -7.00 -4.63
CA ALA A 132 14.96 -7.08 -3.36
C ALA A 132 15.94 -7.33 -2.19
N ALA A 133 16.81 -8.33 -2.33
CA ALA A 133 17.82 -8.65 -1.33
C ALA A 133 18.79 -7.48 -1.08
N GLY A 134 19.30 -6.83 -2.13
CA GLY A 134 20.17 -5.65 -1.99
C GLY A 134 19.46 -4.47 -1.32
N GLY A 135 18.18 -4.23 -1.69
CA GLY A 135 17.34 -3.19 -1.12
C GLY A 135 16.78 -3.47 0.28
N MET A 136 17.04 -4.66 0.82
CA MET A 136 16.65 -5.05 2.18
C MET A 136 17.86 -5.25 3.09
N LEU A 137 18.85 -6.04 2.69
CA LEU A 137 20.00 -6.42 3.52
C LEU A 137 20.90 -5.22 3.88
N LEU A 138 21.25 -4.39 2.91
CA LEU A 138 22.11 -3.22 3.16
C LEU A 138 21.43 -2.20 4.09
N PRO A 139 20.20 -1.72 3.83
CA PRO A 139 19.54 -0.80 4.75
C PRO A 139 19.20 -1.43 6.10
N PHE A 140 18.97 -2.75 6.18
CA PHE A 140 18.83 -3.45 7.46
C PHE A 140 20.12 -3.35 8.28
N ALA A 141 21.28 -3.65 7.68
CA ALA A 141 22.57 -3.50 8.34
C ALA A 141 22.85 -2.04 8.74
N MET A 142 22.50 -1.07 7.89
CA MET A 142 22.61 0.35 8.23
C MET A 142 21.67 0.75 9.38
N GLY A 143 20.48 0.15 9.48
CA GLY A 143 19.57 0.33 10.62
C GLY A 143 20.15 -0.22 11.91
N VAL A 144 20.79 -1.39 11.86
CA VAL A 144 21.55 -1.93 13.00
C VAL A 144 22.66 -0.98 13.42
N VAL A 145 23.47 -0.47 12.49
CA VAL A 145 24.55 0.50 12.78
C VAL A 145 23.98 1.82 13.32
N THR A 146 22.85 2.28 12.78
CA THR A 146 22.20 3.52 13.21
C THR A 146 21.63 3.39 14.63
N SER A 147 21.18 2.20 15.03
CA SER A 147 20.63 1.95 16.37
C SER A 147 21.63 2.28 17.50
N PHE A 148 22.94 2.16 17.26
CA PHE A 148 23.98 2.51 18.24
C PHE A 148 24.01 4.01 18.59
N ALA A 149 23.46 4.87 17.74
CA ALA A 149 23.39 6.32 17.98
C ALA A 149 22.24 6.74 18.91
N PHE A 150 21.38 5.79 19.30
CA PHE A 150 20.19 6.02 20.10
C PHE A 150 20.39 5.63 21.57
N PRO A 151 19.92 6.44 22.54
CA PRO A 151 20.02 6.12 23.96
C PRO A 151 19.41 4.77 24.32
N GLU A 152 18.35 4.34 23.64
CA GLU A 152 17.66 3.05 23.81
C GLU A 152 18.59 1.85 23.64
N PHE A 153 19.67 2.02 22.85
CA PHE A 153 20.71 1.01 22.72
C PHE A 153 21.63 0.93 23.94
N SER A 154 21.85 2.06 24.63
CA SER A 154 22.80 2.22 25.75
C SER A 154 22.14 2.18 27.13
N SER A 155 20.82 2.37 27.21
CA SER A 155 20.07 2.37 28.47
C SER A 155 20.24 1.05 29.21
N THR A 156 20.99 1.08 30.31
CA THR A 156 21.19 -0.04 31.26
C THR A 156 19.92 -0.38 32.05
N SER A 157 18.83 0.36 31.83
CA SER A 157 17.54 0.26 32.53
C SER A 157 16.62 -0.85 31.99
N GLY A 158 17.18 -2.01 31.65
CA GLY A 158 16.44 -3.19 31.22
C GLY A 158 17.10 -3.89 30.04
N ASP A 159 17.95 -4.88 30.33
CA ASP A 159 18.68 -5.73 29.36
C ASP A 159 17.76 -6.44 28.32
N ASN A 160 16.44 -6.34 28.47
CA ASN A 160 15.43 -7.03 27.68
C ASN A 160 15.09 -6.37 26.32
N ASN A 161 15.21 -5.04 26.15
CA ASN A 161 14.69 -4.35 24.95
C ASN A 161 15.73 -4.03 23.87
N ARG A 162 17.02 -4.30 24.11
CA ARG A 162 18.10 -3.94 23.17
C ARG A 162 18.04 -4.71 21.85
N VAL A 163 17.89 -6.04 21.91
CA VAL A 163 17.81 -6.89 20.70
C VAL A 163 16.55 -6.58 19.88
N PRO A 164 15.34 -6.50 20.48
CA PRO A 164 14.16 -6.03 19.79
C PRO A 164 14.37 -4.67 19.12
N PHE A 165 14.95 -3.68 19.81
CA PHE A 165 15.19 -2.35 19.26
C PHE A 165 16.08 -2.38 18.01
N ILE A 166 17.19 -3.12 18.05
CA ILE A 166 18.09 -3.27 16.90
C ILE A 166 17.37 -3.88 15.69
N ILE A 167 16.57 -4.92 15.93
CA ILE A 167 15.81 -5.59 14.87
C ILE A 167 14.74 -4.65 14.33
N PHE A 168 13.98 -3.96 15.19
CA PHE A 168 12.96 -2.98 14.77
C PHE A 168 13.58 -1.86 13.93
N MET A 169 14.74 -1.33 14.31
CA MET A 169 15.47 -0.33 13.51
C MET A 169 15.92 -0.90 12.16
N GLY A 170 16.47 -2.10 12.12
CA GLY A 170 16.85 -2.78 10.88
C GLY A 170 15.64 -3.00 9.95
N VAL A 171 14.54 -3.54 10.50
CA VAL A 171 13.29 -3.75 9.77
C VAL A 171 12.78 -2.42 9.22
N ALA A 172 12.55 -1.41 10.07
CA ALA A 172 12.00 -0.12 9.67
C ALA A 172 12.81 0.54 8.54
N LEU A 173 14.15 0.54 8.61
CA LEU A 173 14.97 1.11 7.53
C LEU A 173 14.97 0.25 6.25
N SER A 174 14.63 -1.04 6.33
CA SER A 174 14.62 -1.96 5.19
C SER A 174 13.28 -2.08 4.46
N LEU A 175 12.21 -1.44 4.93
CA LEU A 175 10.89 -1.50 4.28
C LEU A 175 10.84 -0.66 3.00
N THR A 176 10.05 -1.12 2.03
CA THR A 176 9.74 -0.38 0.80
C THR A 176 8.25 -0.56 0.55
N ALA A 177 7.48 0.51 0.46
CA ALA A 177 6.03 0.39 0.35
C ALA A 177 5.58 0.08 -1.10
N PHE A 178 5.24 -1.19 -1.38
CA PHE A 178 4.74 -1.63 -2.68
C PHE A 178 3.57 -0.78 -3.20
N GLY A 179 2.53 -0.56 -2.39
CA GLY A 179 1.33 0.17 -2.82
C GLY A 179 1.60 1.65 -3.15
N VAL A 180 2.50 2.31 -2.41
CA VAL A 180 2.89 3.70 -2.69
C VAL A 180 3.75 3.78 -3.94
N LEU A 181 4.69 2.84 -4.10
CA LEU A 181 5.51 2.72 -5.30
C LEU A 181 4.67 2.51 -6.56
N ALA A 182 3.69 1.59 -6.51
CA ALA A 182 2.80 1.31 -7.64
C ALA A 182 2.04 2.57 -8.07
N ARG A 183 1.54 3.36 -7.12
CA ARG A 183 0.90 4.66 -7.40
C ARG A 183 1.85 5.67 -8.04
N ILE A 184 3.06 5.81 -7.50
CA ILE A 184 4.07 6.72 -8.07
C ILE A 184 4.43 6.31 -9.51
N LEU A 185 4.64 5.01 -9.75
CA LEU A 185 4.89 4.50 -11.10
C LEU A 185 3.70 4.71 -12.05
N ALA A 186 2.47 4.62 -11.55
CA ALA A 186 1.25 4.87 -12.33
C ALA A 186 1.18 6.33 -12.77
N GLU A 187 1.39 7.25 -11.84
CA GLU A 187 1.38 8.70 -12.10
C GLU A 187 2.49 9.12 -13.05
N LEU A 188 3.67 8.49 -12.94
CA LEU A 188 4.81 8.72 -13.83
C LEU A 188 4.72 7.94 -15.16
N LYS A 189 3.66 7.14 -15.38
CA LYS A 189 3.46 6.29 -16.55
C LYS A 189 4.61 5.28 -16.79
N LEU A 190 5.26 4.85 -15.72
CA LEU A 190 6.38 3.90 -15.75
C LEU A 190 5.96 2.45 -15.46
N LEU A 191 4.71 2.20 -15.07
CA LEU A 191 4.21 0.85 -14.70
C LEU A 191 4.51 -0.23 -15.74
N THR A 192 4.37 0.08 -17.02
CA THR A 192 4.50 -0.88 -18.12
C THR A 192 5.94 -1.04 -18.62
N THR A 193 6.86 -0.21 -18.13
CA THR A 193 8.29 -0.31 -18.48
C THR A 193 8.95 -1.50 -17.78
N ASP A 194 10.07 -1.98 -18.32
CA ASP A 194 10.85 -3.05 -17.68
C ASP A 194 11.31 -2.64 -16.27
N LEU A 195 11.67 -1.36 -16.10
CA LEU A 195 12.02 -0.78 -14.81
C LEU A 195 10.84 -0.85 -13.83
N GLY A 196 9.64 -0.44 -14.26
CA GLY A 196 8.42 -0.49 -13.45
C GLY A 196 8.08 -1.92 -13.03
N ARG A 197 8.13 -2.86 -13.98
CA ARG A 197 7.88 -4.29 -13.71
C ARG A 197 8.87 -4.86 -12.68
N ILE A 198 10.18 -4.61 -12.86
CA ILE A 198 11.21 -5.08 -11.92
C ILE A 198 11.01 -4.43 -10.55
N SER A 199 10.72 -3.12 -10.49
CA SER A 199 10.49 -2.38 -9.25
C SER A 199 9.30 -2.95 -8.46
N ILE A 200 8.16 -3.15 -9.12
CA ILE A 200 6.93 -3.67 -8.51
C ILE A 200 7.16 -5.09 -7.99
N SER A 201 7.78 -5.96 -8.79
CA SER A 201 8.09 -7.32 -8.36
C SER A 201 9.08 -7.35 -7.20
N SER A 202 10.14 -6.54 -7.22
CA SER A 202 11.10 -6.44 -6.10
C SER A 202 10.45 -5.89 -4.84
N ALA A 203 9.57 -4.88 -4.95
CA ALA A 203 8.84 -4.33 -3.81
C ALA A 203 7.85 -5.35 -3.22
N ALA A 204 7.15 -6.12 -4.06
CA ALA A 204 6.26 -7.18 -3.58
C ALA A 204 7.03 -8.28 -2.82
N ILE A 205 8.23 -8.65 -3.30
CA ILE A 205 9.12 -9.58 -2.58
C ILE A 205 9.53 -8.97 -1.23
N ASN A 206 9.93 -7.70 -1.22
CA ASN A 206 10.30 -6.99 0.01
C ASN A 206 9.15 -6.91 1.01
N ASP A 207 7.91 -6.69 0.56
CA ASP A 207 6.72 -6.69 1.44
C ASP A 207 6.51 -8.05 2.08
N VAL A 208 6.64 -9.16 1.33
CA VAL A 208 6.52 -10.50 1.93
C VAL A 208 7.60 -10.75 2.99
N PHE A 209 8.86 -10.39 2.69
CA PHE A 209 9.95 -10.55 3.67
C PHE A 209 9.81 -9.59 4.86
N ALA A 210 9.30 -8.38 4.64
CA ALA A 210 9.02 -7.40 5.68
C ALA A 210 8.08 -7.95 6.74
N TRP A 211 7.00 -8.60 6.33
CA TRP A 211 6.05 -9.22 7.25
C TRP A 211 6.69 -10.38 8.04
N ILE A 212 7.53 -11.18 7.39
CA ILE A 212 8.28 -12.26 8.09
C ILE A 212 9.23 -11.66 9.14
N LEU A 213 9.98 -10.62 8.77
CA LEU A 213 10.90 -9.94 9.69
C LEU A 213 10.16 -9.22 10.83
N LEU A 214 8.99 -8.63 10.55
CA LEU A 214 8.16 -8.01 11.57
C LEU A 214 7.61 -9.04 12.55
N ALA A 215 7.12 -10.18 12.07
CA ALA A 215 6.67 -11.28 12.94
C ALA A 215 7.81 -11.79 13.83
N LEU A 216 9.02 -11.90 13.28
CA LEU A 216 10.22 -12.23 14.05
C LEU A 216 10.56 -11.15 15.10
N ALA A 217 10.51 -9.88 14.73
CA ALA A 217 10.75 -8.76 15.65
C ALA A 217 9.73 -8.75 16.80
N ILE A 218 8.47 -8.97 16.48
CA ILE A 218 7.36 -9.09 17.44
C ILE A 218 7.59 -10.27 18.40
N SER A 219 7.89 -11.45 17.88
CA SER A 219 8.17 -12.65 18.69
C SER A 219 9.31 -12.41 19.68
N LEU A 220 10.37 -11.72 19.27
CA LEU A 220 11.53 -11.43 20.11
C LEU A 220 11.33 -10.29 21.12
N SER A 221 10.33 -9.43 20.90
CA SER A 221 9.97 -8.27 21.73
C SER A 221 9.02 -8.57 22.90
N GLY A 222 8.46 -9.79 22.98
CA GLY A 222 7.54 -10.17 24.06
C GLY A 222 8.22 -10.30 25.43
N ASP A 223 7.43 -10.27 26.49
CA ASP A 223 7.91 -10.45 27.87
C ASP A 223 8.63 -11.80 28.02
N ARG A 224 9.94 -11.75 28.29
CA ARG A 224 10.81 -12.93 28.42
C ARG A 224 10.69 -13.62 29.79
N SER A 225 9.55 -13.49 30.47
CA SER A 225 9.28 -14.24 31.71
C SER A 225 9.44 -15.75 31.52
N SER A 226 9.30 -16.23 30.28
CA SER A 226 9.86 -17.50 29.85
C SER A 226 10.44 -17.42 28.43
N LEU A 227 11.60 -18.06 28.21
CA LEU A 227 12.22 -18.18 26.87
C LEU A 227 11.38 -19.00 25.88
N LEU A 228 10.34 -19.68 26.36
CA LEU A 228 9.49 -20.56 25.57
C LEU A 228 8.33 -19.82 24.89
N VAL A 229 7.88 -18.67 25.42
CA VAL A 229 6.73 -17.93 24.84
C VAL A 229 6.98 -17.48 23.40
N PRO A 230 8.12 -16.85 23.04
CA PRO A 230 8.42 -16.50 21.64
C PRO A 230 8.39 -17.70 20.69
N LEU A 231 8.89 -18.85 21.15
CA LEU A 231 8.90 -20.09 20.39
C LEU A 231 7.47 -20.63 20.17
N TRP A 232 6.62 -20.60 21.18
CA TRP A 232 5.21 -20.99 21.06
C TRP A 232 4.44 -20.09 20.11
N VAL A 233 4.66 -18.77 20.16
CA VAL A 233 4.07 -17.80 19.23
C VAL A 233 4.54 -18.08 17.79
N LEU A 234 5.82 -18.37 17.59
CA LEU A 234 6.36 -18.71 16.27
C LEU A 234 5.77 -20.04 15.74
N LEU A 235 5.69 -21.07 16.58
CA LEU A 235 5.18 -22.39 16.21
C LEU A 235 3.69 -22.34 15.88
N SER A 236 2.89 -21.66 16.71
CA SER A 236 1.46 -21.48 16.47
C SER A 236 1.18 -20.58 15.26
N GLY A 237 1.96 -19.51 15.05
CA GLY A 237 1.91 -18.71 13.84
C GLY A 237 2.22 -19.51 12.57
N THR A 238 3.26 -20.35 12.63
CA THR A 238 3.62 -21.26 11.52
C THR A 238 2.50 -22.27 11.25
N ALA A 239 1.95 -22.88 12.30
CA ALA A 239 0.82 -23.80 12.20
C ALA A 239 -0.42 -23.11 11.61
N PHE A 240 -0.72 -21.87 12.00
CA PHE A 240 -1.80 -21.07 11.43
C PHE A 240 -1.61 -20.83 9.93
N VAL A 241 -0.40 -20.44 9.50
CA VAL A 241 -0.10 -20.24 8.07
C VAL A 241 -0.28 -21.56 7.30
N ILE A 242 0.24 -22.67 7.81
CA ILE A 242 0.07 -23.99 7.19
C ILE A 242 -1.42 -24.36 7.08
N ALA A 243 -2.20 -24.16 8.14
CA ALA A 243 -3.64 -24.41 8.15
C ALA A 243 -4.38 -23.52 7.14
N CYS A 244 -4.01 -22.25 7.02
CA CYS A 244 -4.58 -21.36 6.01
C CYS A 244 -4.25 -21.85 4.59
N PHE A 245 -3.00 -22.23 4.32
CA PHE A 245 -2.58 -22.74 3.02
C PHE A 245 -3.31 -24.02 2.60
N THR A 246 -3.73 -24.86 3.55
CA THR A 246 -4.48 -26.10 3.25
C THR A 246 -5.98 -25.86 3.13
N ILE A 247 -6.58 -25.08 4.03
CA ILE A 247 -8.03 -24.89 4.15
C ILE A 247 -8.55 -23.79 3.21
N ALA A 248 -7.91 -22.61 3.22
CA ALA A 248 -8.46 -21.42 2.57
C ALA A 248 -8.57 -21.57 1.04
N PRO A 249 -7.56 -22.08 0.31
CA PRO A 249 -7.68 -22.29 -1.14
C PRO A 249 -8.78 -23.28 -1.52
N GLN A 250 -9.07 -24.29 -0.69
CA GLN A 250 -10.13 -25.27 -0.96
C GLN A 250 -11.51 -24.61 -0.84
N ILE A 251 -11.73 -23.85 0.23
CA ILE A 251 -12.98 -23.13 0.47
C ILE A 251 -13.22 -22.09 -0.62
N PHE A 252 -12.23 -21.23 -0.89
CA PHE A 252 -12.41 -20.16 -1.86
C PHE A 252 -12.49 -20.67 -3.31
N LYS A 253 -11.81 -21.75 -3.67
CA LYS A 253 -11.97 -22.38 -4.99
C LYS A 253 -13.36 -22.97 -5.17
N LEU A 254 -13.96 -23.55 -4.12
CA LEU A 254 -15.33 -24.04 -4.16
C LEU A 254 -16.33 -22.89 -4.36
N ILE A 255 -16.10 -21.76 -3.68
CA ILE A 255 -16.93 -20.55 -3.80
C ILE A 255 -16.78 -19.91 -5.19
N SER A 256 -15.53 -19.76 -5.66
CA SER A 256 -15.23 -19.17 -6.97
C SER A 256 -15.85 -19.96 -8.13
N ARG A 257 -15.91 -21.30 -8.04
CA ARG A 257 -16.62 -22.13 -9.03
C ARG A 257 -18.13 -21.90 -9.10
N ARG A 258 -18.73 -21.34 -8.03
CA ARG A 258 -20.16 -21.01 -7.97
C ARG A 258 -20.45 -19.57 -8.38
N CYS A 259 -19.42 -18.81 -8.78
CA CYS A 259 -19.54 -17.44 -9.28
C CYS A 259 -19.07 -17.43 -10.74
N PRO A 260 -19.95 -17.74 -11.72
CA PRO A 260 -19.59 -17.70 -13.13
C PRO A 260 -19.18 -16.29 -13.56
N GLU A 261 -18.26 -16.21 -14.52
CA GLU A 261 -17.80 -14.94 -15.10
C GLU A 261 -18.97 -14.23 -15.81
N GLY A 262 -19.20 -12.94 -15.49
CA GLY A 262 -20.24 -12.12 -16.12
C GLY A 262 -21.53 -11.92 -15.30
N GLU A 263 -21.72 -12.65 -14.20
CA GLU A 263 -22.83 -12.43 -13.27
C GLU A 263 -22.42 -11.61 -12.04
N PRO A 264 -23.29 -10.73 -11.51
CA PRO A 264 -23.00 -10.01 -10.27
C PRO A 264 -22.84 -11.01 -9.12
N ILE A 265 -21.73 -10.87 -8.39
CA ILE A 265 -21.43 -11.76 -7.26
C ILE A 265 -22.44 -11.54 -6.15
N ALA A 266 -23.11 -12.61 -5.75
CA ALA A 266 -24.07 -12.57 -4.66
C ALA A 266 -23.42 -12.05 -3.36
N GLU A 267 -24.09 -11.11 -2.69
CA GLU A 267 -23.58 -10.41 -1.50
C GLU A 267 -23.11 -11.38 -0.40
N LYS A 268 -23.78 -12.54 -0.27
CA LYS A 268 -23.40 -13.61 0.66
C LYS A 268 -21.93 -14.05 0.54
N TYR A 269 -21.36 -14.05 -0.66
CA TYR A 269 -19.97 -14.48 -0.89
C TYR A 269 -18.97 -13.40 -0.47
N VAL A 270 -19.33 -12.13 -0.65
CA VAL A 270 -18.54 -10.98 -0.17
C VAL A 270 -18.55 -10.98 1.36
N CYS A 271 -19.72 -11.16 1.99
CA CYS A 271 -19.84 -11.30 3.44
C CYS A 271 -19.02 -12.48 3.97
N LEU A 272 -19.06 -13.63 3.30
CA LEU A 272 -18.28 -14.80 3.71
C LEU A 272 -16.77 -14.55 3.61
N ALA A 273 -16.30 -13.87 2.56
CA ALA A 273 -14.89 -13.49 2.43
C ALA A 273 -14.46 -12.53 3.55
N LEU A 274 -15.28 -11.51 3.85
CA LEU A 274 -15.03 -10.57 4.95
C LEU A 274 -15.03 -11.27 6.32
N CYS A 275 -15.98 -12.19 6.57
CA CYS A 275 -15.98 -12.99 7.80
C CYS A 275 -14.72 -13.85 7.92
N ALA A 276 -14.26 -14.47 6.83
CA ALA A 276 -13.01 -15.24 6.85
C ALA A 276 -11.80 -14.37 7.19
N VAL A 277 -11.75 -13.14 6.68
CA VAL A 277 -10.73 -12.14 7.01
C VAL A 277 -10.77 -11.76 8.49
N LEU A 278 -11.96 -11.51 9.05
CA LEU A 278 -12.12 -11.20 10.47
C LEU A 278 -11.75 -12.38 11.39
N ILE A 279 -12.14 -13.61 11.02
CA ILE A 279 -11.78 -14.83 11.77
C ILE A 279 -10.26 -15.04 11.76
N ALA A 280 -9.61 -14.85 10.60
CA ALA A 280 -8.16 -14.95 10.49
C ALA A 280 -7.44 -13.86 11.30
N GLY A 281 -7.97 -12.64 11.30
CA GLY A 281 -7.46 -11.56 12.14
C GLY A 281 -7.59 -11.88 13.63
N PHE A 282 -8.77 -12.31 14.07
CA PHE A 282 -8.98 -12.75 15.45
C PHE A 282 -8.04 -13.88 15.87
N ALA A 283 -7.85 -14.90 15.01
CA ALA A 283 -6.95 -16.02 15.31
C ALA A 283 -5.48 -15.56 15.43
N THR A 284 -5.00 -14.69 14.54
CA THR A 284 -3.62 -14.19 14.60
C THR A 284 -3.37 -13.23 15.75
N ASP A 285 -4.38 -12.47 16.16
CA ASP A 285 -4.33 -11.63 17.35
C ASP A 285 -4.30 -12.47 18.64
N ALA A 286 -5.15 -13.52 18.71
CA ALA A 286 -5.17 -14.47 19.83
C ALA A 286 -3.84 -15.24 20.00
N ILE A 287 -3.08 -15.45 18.91
CA ILE A 287 -1.73 -16.03 18.96
C ILE A 287 -0.69 -15.05 19.54
N GLY A 288 -0.97 -13.74 19.54
CA GLY A 288 -0.06 -12.70 20.03
C GLY A 288 0.86 -12.08 18.97
N ILE A 289 0.52 -12.24 17.68
CA ILE A 289 1.22 -11.58 16.57
C ILE A 289 0.63 -10.18 16.37
N HIS A 290 -0.40 -10.08 15.52
CA HIS A 290 -1.26 -8.93 15.31
C HIS A 290 -2.35 -9.36 14.31
N GLY A 291 -3.61 -8.93 14.51
CA GLY A 291 -4.71 -9.33 13.62
C GLY A 291 -4.54 -8.97 12.13
N ILE A 292 -3.70 -7.99 11.80
CA ILE A 292 -3.44 -7.56 10.42
C ILE A 292 -2.79 -8.68 9.58
N PHE A 293 -1.96 -9.52 10.20
CA PHE A 293 -1.26 -10.61 9.51
C PHE A 293 -2.22 -11.66 8.97
N GLY A 294 -3.26 -12.02 9.73
CA GLY A 294 -4.27 -12.99 9.30
C GLY A 294 -5.00 -12.53 8.04
N ALA A 295 -5.36 -11.24 7.99
CA ALA A 295 -6.00 -10.65 6.82
C ALA A 295 -5.10 -10.68 5.57
N PHE A 296 -3.81 -10.35 5.72
CA PHE A 296 -2.84 -10.43 4.63
C PHE A 296 -2.67 -11.86 4.09
N VAL A 297 -2.55 -12.86 4.98
CA VAL A 297 -2.42 -14.28 4.60
C VAL A 297 -3.66 -14.75 3.82
N ILE A 298 -4.86 -14.43 4.30
CA ILE A 298 -6.11 -14.76 3.59
C ILE A 298 -6.16 -14.08 2.21
N GLY A 299 -5.75 -12.81 2.11
CA GLY A 299 -5.68 -12.09 0.83
C GLY A 299 -4.72 -12.76 -0.18
N CYS A 300 -3.55 -13.18 0.28
CA CYS A 300 -2.55 -13.85 -0.57
C CYS A 300 -3.03 -15.22 -1.08
N LEU A 301 -3.84 -15.93 -0.29
CA LEU A 301 -4.39 -17.25 -0.61
C LEU A 301 -5.70 -17.18 -1.41
N PHE A 302 -6.26 -15.98 -1.54
CA PHE A 302 -7.51 -15.76 -2.25
C PHE A 302 -7.36 -16.06 -3.75
N PRO A 303 -8.34 -16.72 -4.38
CA PRO A 303 -8.29 -17.03 -5.80
C PRO A 303 -8.31 -15.74 -6.62
N LYS A 304 -7.31 -15.58 -7.49
CA LYS A 304 -7.25 -14.46 -8.45
C LYS A 304 -8.26 -14.65 -9.58
N GLY A 305 -8.78 -13.55 -10.11
CA GLY A 305 -9.80 -13.50 -11.18
C GLY A 305 -11.04 -12.72 -10.74
N HIS A 306 -12.15 -12.91 -11.45
CA HIS A 306 -13.39 -12.14 -11.29
C HIS A 306 -13.88 -12.00 -9.84
N PHE A 307 -13.71 -13.04 -9.00
CA PHE A 307 -14.11 -12.98 -7.60
C PHE A 307 -13.27 -12.01 -6.76
N ALA A 308 -11.95 -11.97 -6.97
CA ALA A 308 -11.08 -11.02 -6.30
C ALA A 308 -11.38 -9.60 -6.76
N ASP A 309 -11.53 -9.39 -8.07
CA ASP A 309 -11.78 -8.06 -8.65
C ASP A 309 -13.09 -7.45 -8.14
N ALA A 310 -14.15 -8.24 -8.04
CA ALA A 310 -15.43 -7.80 -7.50
C ALA A 310 -15.40 -7.46 -6.00
N ILE A 311 -14.55 -8.15 -5.22
CA ILE A 311 -14.33 -7.83 -3.81
C ILE A 311 -13.56 -6.52 -3.67
N VAL A 312 -12.51 -6.36 -4.46
CA VAL A 312 -11.73 -5.11 -4.53
C VAL A 312 -12.66 -3.96 -4.89
N GLU A 313 -13.45 -4.07 -5.96
CA GLU A 313 -14.37 -3.02 -6.41
C GLU A 313 -15.41 -2.62 -5.33
N LYS A 314 -15.88 -3.57 -4.53
CA LYS A 314 -16.89 -3.29 -3.48
C LYS A 314 -16.32 -2.66 -2.21
N ILE A 315 -15.05 -2.93 -1.89
CA ILE A 315 -14.48 -2.61 -0.57
C ILE A 315 -13.38 -1.55 -0.67
N GLU A 316 -12.67 -1.45 -1.79
CA GLU A 316 -11.54 -0.55 -1.97
C GLU A 316 -11.91 0.90 -1.71
N ASP A 317 -13.01 1.40 -2.28
CA ASP A 317 -13.44 2.78 -2.10
C ASP A 317 -13.73 3.13 -0.64
N LEU A 318 -14.36 2.20 0.10
CA LEU A 318 -14.62 2.38 1.52
C LEU A 318 -13.32 2.39 2.33
N VAL A 319 -12.44 1.42 2.07
CA VAL A 319 -11.17 1.28 2.80
C VAL A 319 -10.23 2.45 2.49
N MET A 320 -9.91 2.70 1.22
CA MET A 320 -9.00 3.75 0.79
C MET A 320 -9.59 5.16 0.93
N GLY A 321 -10.91 5.28 0.82
CA GLY A 321 -11.61 6.57 0.88
C GLY A 321 -11.79 7.08 2.29
N LEU A 322 -12.18 6.19 3.21
CA LEU A 322 -12.67 6.53 4.55
C LEU A 322 -11.84 5.94 5.69
N LEU A 323 -11.55 4.63 5.67
CA LEU A 323 -10.96 3.94 6.83
C LEU A 323 -9.43 4.10 6.93
N LEU A 324 -8.72 3.99 5.82
CA LEU A 324 -7.26 4.11 5.75
C LEU A 324 -6.74 5.50 6.19
N PRO A 325 -7.40 6.62 5.82
CA PRO A 325 -7.02 7.93 6.33
C PRO A 325 -7.07 8.02 7.86
N LEU A 326 -7.99 7.30 8.52
CA LEU A 326 -8.08 7.27 9.99
C LEU A 326 -6.82 6.66 10.58
N TYR A 327 -6.30 5.59 9.98
CA TYR A 327 -5.06 4.95 10.42
C TYR A 327 -3.84 5.89 10.32
N PHE A 328 -3.68 6.56 9.18
CA PHE A 328 -2.58 7.52 9.02
C PHE A 328 -2.71 8.72 9.93
N VAL A 329 -3.93 9.22 10.16
CA VAL A 329 -4.14 10.29 11.12
C VAL A 329 -3.84 9.82 12.53
N MET A 330 -4.30 8.63 12.94
CA MET A 330 -4.01 8.10 14.28
C MET A 330 -2.49 7.99 14.52
N SER A 331 -1.75 7.44 13.54
CA SER A 331 -0.27 7.41 13.60
C SER A 331 0.36 8.81 13.63
N GLY A 332 -0.22 9.79 12.93
CA GLY A 332 0.21 11.18 12.98
C GLY A 332 -0.13 11.88 14.31
N LEU A 333 -1.27 11.57 14.94
CA LEU A 333 -1.65 12.06 16.28
C LEU A 333 -0.67 11.57 17.35
N GLU A 334 -0.15 10.36 17.17
CA GLU A 334 0.89 9.79 18.03
C GLU A 334 2.28 10.36 17.79
N THR A 335 2.48 11.09 16.68
CA THR A 335 3.76 11.68 16.32
C THR A 335 3.92 13.04 16.99
N ASP A 336 4.76 13.11 18.02
CA ASP A 336 5.09 14.34 18.71
C ASP A 336 6.49 14.87 18.32
N ILE A 337 6.51 15.83 17.40
CA ILE A 337 7.73 16.50 16.93
C ILE A 337 8.35 17.36 18.03
N THR A 338 7.57 17.77 19.04
CA THR A 338 8.13 18.54 20.16
C THR A 338 9.11 17.70 20.98
N THR A 339 9.04 16.37 20.93
CA THR A 339 10.06 15.53 21.57
C THR A 339 11.46 15.70 20.96
N ILE A 340 11.58 16.25 19.74
CA ILE A 340 12.84 16.46 19.03
C ILE A 340 13.41 17.84 19.39
N HIS A 341 14.10 17.90 20.52
CA HIS A 341 14.74 19.11 21.01
C HIS A 341 16.26 18.97 21.10
N GLY A 342 16.97 20.05 20.72
CA GLY A 342 18.42 20.15 20.79
C GLY A 342 19.16 19.58 19.59
N VAL A 343 20.42 20.00 19.42
CA VAL A 343 21.28 19.68 18.28
C VAL A 343 21.49 18.16 18.13
N LYS A 344 21.56 17.42 19.25
CA LYS A 344 21.75 15.97 19.24
C LYS A 344 20.59 15.23 18.59
N SER A 345 19.33 15.58 18.92
CA SER A 345 18.16 14.89 18.36
C SER A 345 17.92 15.21 16.88
N TRP A 346 18.15 16.47 16.47
CA TRP A 346 18.17 16.84 15.05
C TRP A 346 19.31 16.15 14.29
N GLY A 347 20.47 15.97 14.94
CA GLY A 347 21.58 15.18 14.42
C GLY A 347 21.20 13.70 14.20
N ARG A 348 20.45 13.08 15.12
CA ARG A 348 19.93 11.71 14.94
C ARG A 348 18.95 11.63 13.77
N LEU A 349 18.04 12.59 13.62
CA LEU A 349 17.12 12.64 12.48
C LEU A 349 17.89 12.71 11.14
N ALA A 350 18.84 13.63 11.03
CA ALA A 350 19.67 13.76 9.83
C ALA A 350 20.47 12.48 9.56
N LEU A 351 21.03 11.86 10.60
CA LEU A 351 21.76 10.60 10.50
C LEU A 351 20.85 9.48 9.96
N VAL A 352 19.65 9.30 10.51
CA VAL A 352 18.68 8.28 10.06
C VAL A 352 18.26 8.52 8.60
N ILE A 353 18.00 9.77 8.21
CA ILE A 353 17.64 10.11 6.83
C ILE A 353 18.78 9.73 5.87
N VAL A 354 20.02 10.13 6.19
CA VAL A 354 21.19 9.86 5.36
C VAL A 354 21.44 8.36 5.27
N THR A 355 21.42 7.64 6.39
CA THR A 355 21.68 6.18 6.39
C THR A 355 20.56 5.40 5.71
N ALA A 356 19.30 5.81 5.86
CA ALA A 356 18.16 5.20 5.16
C ALA A 356 18.26 5.41 3.65
N CYS A 357 18.46 6.65 3.18
CA CYS A 357 18.64 6.96 1.76
C CYS A 357 19.85 6.24 1.18
N PHE A 358 21.00 6.31 1.86
CA PHE A 358 22.24 5.69 1.40
C PHE A 358 22.09 4.17 1.32
N GLY A 359 21.61 3.52 2.39
CA GLY A 359 21.42 2.07 2.42
C GLY A 359 20.46 1.60 1.34
N LYS A 360 19.34 2.30 1.14
CA LYS A 360 18.35 1.94 0.11
C LYS A 360 18.89 2.13 -1.30
N ILE A 361 19.41 3.31 -1.61
CA ILE A 361 19.86 3.63 -2.98
C ILE A 361 21.10 2.81 -3.34
N VAL A 362 22.11 2.72 -2.47
CA VAL A 362 23.34 1.99 -2.78
C VAL A 362 23.09 0.48 -2.83
N GLY A 363 22.28 -0.06 -1.91
CA GLY A 363 21.97 -1.49 -1.87
C GLY A 363 21.21 -1.98 -3.12
N THR A 364 20.28 -1.16 -3.59
CA THR A 364 19.52 -1.46 -4.81
C THR A 364 20.32 -1.23 -6.09
N VAL A 365 21.07 -0.13 -6.18
CA VAL A 365 21.91 0.18 -7.35
C VAL A 365 22.98 -0.89 -7.53
N SER A 366 23.66 -1.28 -6.45
CA SER A 366 24.69 -2.34 -6.51
C SER A 366 24.10 -3.67 -6.99
N ALA A 367 22.97 -4.10 -6.42
CA ALA A 367 22.28 -5.32 -6.85
C ALA A 367 21.76 -5.26 -8.30
N ALA A 368 21.28 -4.09 -8.73
CA ALA A 368 20.81 -3.85 -10.09
C ALA A 368 21.96 -3.91 -11.11
N LEU A 369 23.10 -3.30 -10.80
CA LEU A 369 24.32 -3.37 -11.62
C LEU A 369 24.85 -4.81 -11.73
N LEU A 370 24.87 -5.55 -10.62
CA LEU A 370 25.21 -6.99 -10.61
C LEU A 370 24.24 -7.82 -11.48
N SER A 371 22.98 -7.37 -11.57
CA SER A 371 21.94 -7.95 -12.43
C SER A 371 21.98 -7.46 -13.89
N LYS A 372 23.03 -6.73 -14.29
CA LYS A 372 23.23 -6.14 -15.63
C LYS A 372 22.16 -5.13 -16.04
N VAL A 373 21.63 -4.36 -15.10
CA VAL A 373 20.78 -3.20 -15.37
C VAL A 373 21.69 -1.98 -15.62
N GLY A 374 21.31 -1.07 -16.53
CA GLY A 374 22.08 0.14 -16.80
C GLY A 374 22.23 1.03 -15.55
N LEU A 375 23.31 1.79 -15.44
CA LEU A 375 23.59 2.61 -14.25
C LEU A 375 22.52 3.68 -13.99
N ARG A 376 22.00 4.31 -15.04
CA ARG A 376 20.92 5.30 -14.93
C ARG A 376 19.62 4.67 -14.44
N ASP A 377 19.23 3.56 -15.05
CA ASP A 377 18.05 2.79 -14.66
C ASP A 377 18.17 2.26 -13.23
N SER A 378 19.36 1.81 -12.84
CA SER A 378 19.67 1.37 -11.47
C SER A 378 19.52 2.51 -10.46
N LEU A 379 19.92 3.74 -10.81
CA LEU A 379 19.75 4.91 -9.95
C LEU A 379 18.26 5.25 -9.77
N VAL A 380 17.49 5.28 -10.86
CA VAL A 380 16.04 5.51 -10.80
C VAL A 380 15.36 4.43 -9.97
N LEU A 381 15.74 3.16 -10.17
CA LEU A 381 15.27 2.03 -9.39
C LEU A 381 15.57 2.22 -7.89
N GLY A 382 16.78 2.65 -7.54
CA GLY A 382 17.14 2.84 -6.14
C GLY A 382 16.40 3.98 -5.46
N VAL A 383 16.11 5.05 -6.20
CA VAL A 383 15.25 6.14 -5.71
C VAL A 383 13.81 5.65 -5.54
N LEU A 384 13.27 4.90 -6.51
CA LEU A 384 11.95 4.29 -6.43
C LEU A 384 11.82 3.30 -5.25
N MET A 385 12.86 2.54 -4.95
CA MET A 385 12.86 1.60 -3.81
C MET A 385 12.96 2.29 -2.44
N ASN A 386 13.23 3.60 -2.40
CA ASN A 386 13.25 4.39 -1.16
C ASN A 386 11.87 4.94 -0.78
N THR A 387 10.80 4.57 -1.51
CA THR A 387 9.42 4.94 -1.16
C THR A 387 9.01 4.28 0.15
N ARG A 388 8.61 5.11 1.11
CA ARG A 388 8.01 4.65 2.36
C ARG A 388 6.49 4.75 2.28
N GLY A 389 5.82 4.17 3.26
CA GLY A 389 4.37 4.14 3.26
C GLY A 389 3.81 3.32 4.40
N LEU A 390 2.63 2.76 4.14
CA LEU A 390 1.81 2.13 5.16
C LEU A 390 2.51 1.03 5.94
N ALA A 391 3.18 0.09 5.27
CA ALA A 391 3.84 -1.03 5.94
C ALA A 391 4.88 -0.56 6.98
N GLU A 392 5.59 0.54 6.69
CA GLU A 392 6.56 1.12 7.63
C GLU A 392 5.88 1.75 8.84
N LEU A 393 4.80 2.51 8.64
CA LEU A 393 4.06 3.06 9.77
C LEU A 393 3.47 1.97 10.67
N ILE A 394 3.04 0.85 10.11
CA ILE A 394 2.62 -0.32 10.90
C ILE A 394 3.74 -0.80 11.81
N VAL A 395 4.93 -1.01 11.26
CA VAL A 395 6.09 -1.45 12.06
C VAL A 395 6.43 -0.43 13.15
N LEU A 396 6.36 0.87 12.84
CA LEU A 396 6.65 1.93 13.80
C LEU A 396 5.60 2.00 14.92
N ASN A 397 4.29 1.93 14.60
CA ASN A 397 3.22 1.95 15.60
C ASN A 397 3.33 0.71 16.51
N ILE A 398 3.49 -0.49 15.94
CA ILE A 398 3.71 -1.72 16.73
C ILE A 398 4.95 -1.61 17.62
N GLY A 399 6.04 -1.05 17.09
CA GLY A 399 7.27 -0.83 17.87
C GLY A 399 7.08 0.13 19.03
N LYS A 400 6.24 1.15 18.87
CA LYS A 400 5.87 2.11 19.90
C LYS A 400 4.93 1.49 20.94
N ASP A 401 3.90 0.77 20.51
CA ASP A 401 2.93 0.09 21.38
C ASP A 401 3.60 -0.93 22.31
N ARG A 402 4.60 -1.65 21.77
CA ARG A 402 5.44 -2.59 22.53
C ARG A 402 6.53 -1.92 23.36
N LYS A 403 6.57 -0.58 23.40
CA LYS A 403 7.57 0.24 24.12
C LYS A 403 9.02 -0.10 23.73
N VAL A 404 9.21 -0.59 22.50
CA VAL A 404 10.53 -0.83 21.92
C VAL A 404 11.09 0.50 21.40
N LEU A 405 10.23 1.33 20.80
CA LEU A 405 10.57 2.67 20.34
C LEU A 405 10.10 3.70 21.37
N SER A 406 10.98 4.65 21.73
CA SER A 406 10.56 5.84 22.48
C SER A 406 9.74 6.79 21.60
N ASP A 407 8.98 7.70 22.21
CA ASP A 407 8.22 8.73 21.48
C ASP A 407 9.12 9.57 20.56
N GLN A 408 10.35 9.86 21.00
CA GLN A 408 11.32 10.62 20.21
C GLN A 408 11.80 9.81 18.99
N THR A 409 12.14 8.53 19.18
CA THR A 409 12.62 7.69 18.08
C THR A 409 11.49 7.41 17.09
N PHE A 410 10.28 7.16 17.57
CA PHE A 410 9.09 7.05 16.74
C PHE A 410 8.88 8.31 15.88
N ALA A 411 8.92 9.51 16.49
CA ALA A 411 8.78 10.77 15.76
C ALA A 411 9.88 10.97 14.71
N ILE A 412 11.13 10.64 15.03
CA ILE A 412 12.25 10.69 14.08
C ILE A 412 12.01 9.77 12.88
N MET A 413 11.55 8.55 13.12
CA MET A 413 11.30 7.57 12.07
C MET A 413 10.13 7.96 11.17
N VAL A 414 9.03 8.47 11.74
CA VAL A 414 7.89 8.99 10.96
C VAL A 414 8.32 10.17 10.09
N LEU A 415 9.09 11.11 10.64
CA LEU A 415 9.61 12.25 9.86
C LEU A 415 10.54 11.80 8.74
N MET A 416 11.40 10.81 8.98
CA MET A 416 12.22 10.21 7.93
C MET A 416 11.36 9.60 6.82
N ALA A 417 10.32 8.83 7.17
CA ALA A 417 9.44 8.19 6.20
C ALA A 417 8.71 9.21 5.31
N ILE A 418 8.23 10.31 5.90
CA ILE A 418 7.61 11.42 5.17
C ILE A 418 8.64 12.09 4.24
N PHE A 419 9.81 12.46 4.78
CA PHE A 419 10.82 13.20 4.04
C PHE A 419 11.36 12.41 2.84
N THR A 420 11.69 11.14 3.03
CA THR A 420 12.20 10.26 1.98
C THR A 420 11.17 10.01 0.88
N THR A 421 9.91 9.79 1.24
CA THR A 421 8.82 9.62 0.27
C THR A 421 8.55 10.92 -0.50
N PHE A 422 8.55 12.05 0.20
CA PHE A 422 8.31 13.36 -0.39
C PHE A 422 9.36 13.73 -1.45
N ILE A 423 10.63 13.38 -1.19
CA ILE A 423 11.75 13.63 -2.10
C ILE A 423 11.79 12.63 -3.26
N THR A 424 11.25 11.43 -3.08
CA THR A 424 11.33 10.37 -4.09
C THR A 424 10.68 10.79 -5.41
N THR A 425 9.45 11.29 -5.40
CA THR A 425 8.75 11.71 -6.64
C THR A 425 9.51 12.78 -7.44
N PRO A 426 9.92 13.94 -6.88
CA PRO A 426 10.68 14.94 -7.62
C PRO A 426 12.04 14.42 -8.10
N LEU A 427 12.71 13.58 -7.32
CA LEU A 427 14.00 13.01 -7.70
C LEU A 427 13.86 12.05 -8.90
N VAL A 428 12.84 11.19 -8.91
CA VAL A 428 12.56 10.34 -10.08
C VAL A 428 12.25 11.18 -11.31
N MET A 429 11.44 12.24 -11.18
CA MET A 429 11.12 13.13 -12.31
C MET A 429 12.37 13.81 -12.88
N ALA A 430 13.28 14.29 -12.02
CA ALA A 430 14.53 14.92 -12.45
C ALA A 430 15.45 13.93 -13.19
N LEU A 431 15.58 12.71 -12.67
CA LEU A 431 16.39 11.65 -13.29
C LEU A 431 15.78 11.17 -14.61
N TYR A 432 14.46 11.05 -14.70
CA TYR A 432 13.77 10.55 -15.89
C TYR A 432 13.67 11.59 -17.01
N LYS A 433 13.53 12.89 -16.70
CA LYS A 433 13.52 13.98 -17.70
C LYS A 433 14.83 14.07 -18.50
N THR A 434 15.94 13.65 -17.90
CA THR A 434 17.23 13.53 -18.57
C THR A 434 17.24 12.39 -19.61
N SER A 435 16.37 11.39 -19.47
CA SER A 435 16.28 10.24 -20.38
C SER A 435 15.52 10.53 -21.68
N GLU A 436 14.47 11.37 -21.65
CA GLU A 436 13.77 11.80 -22.88
C GLU A 436 14.71 12.54 -23.83
N THR A 437 15.66 13.32 -23.30
CA THR A 437 16.67 14.02 -24.12
C THR A 437 17.63 13.03 -24.81
N THR A 438 17.84 11.83 -24.24
CA THR A 438 18.73 10.80 -24.82
C THR A 438 17.96 9.84 -25.76
N GLN A 439 16.69 9.51 -25.49
CA GLN A 439 15.86 8.68 -26.38
C GLN A 439 15.50 9.37 -27.70
N THR A 440 15.61 10.70 -27.79
CA THR A 440 15.50 11.41 -29.07
C THR A 440 16.53 10.94 -30.10
N GLN A 441 17.69 10.41 -29.70
CA GLN A 441 18.69 9.87 -30.64
C GLN A 441 18.31 8.50 -31.22
N ASP A 442 17.62 7.63 -30.45
CA ASP A 442 17.13 6.33 -30.95
C ASP A 442 15.83 6.49 -31.77
N SER A 443 15.00 7.49 -31.44
CA SER A 443 13.87 7.92 -32.28
C SER A 443 14.30 8.31 -33.69
N ASP A 444 15.47 8.96 -33.84
CA ASP A 444 15.98 9.35 -35.16
C ASP A 444 16.45 8.14 -35.98
N SER A 445 16.96 7.09 -35.32
CA SER A 445 17.26 5.80 -35.97
C SER A 445 15.98 5.09 -36.45
N TYR A 446 14.90 5.12 -35.65
CA TYR A 446 13.59 4.55 -36.03
C TYR A 446 12.87 5.37 -37.12
N LYS A 447 12.97 6.71 -37.08
CA LYS A 447 12.45 7.61 -38.13
C LYS A 447 13.20 7.44 -39.44
N ASN A 448 14.53 7.26 -39.42
CA ASN A 448 15.32 7.00 -40.62
C ASN A 448 14.98 5.65 -41.28
N CYS A 449 14.69 4.62 -40.50
CA CYS A 449 14.26 3.31 -41.02
C CYS A 449 12.86 3.38 -41.67
N LYS A 450 11.94 4.18 -41.09
CA LYS A 450 10.60 4.41 -41.65
C LYS A 450 10.61 5.31 -42.89
N ARG A 451 11.55 6.26 -42.97
CA ARG A 451 11.74 7.13 -44.13
C ARG A 451 12.35 6.37 -45.32
N ARG A 452 13.24 5.41 -45.08
CA ARG A 452 13.75 4.49 -46.11
C ARG A 452 12.66 3.58 -46.70
N ARG A 453 11.79 2.99 -45.86
CA ARG A 453 10.67 2.17 -46.36
C ARG A 453 9.60 2.95 -47.13
N LYS A 454 9.44 4.25 -46.86
CA LYS A 454 8.45 5.09 -47.56
C LYS A 454 8.88 5.48 -48.98
N ILE A 455 10.19 5.57 -49.23
CA ILE A 455 10.72 5.94 -50.56
C ILE A 455 10.74 4.73 -51.52
N GLU A 456 10.82 3.49 -50.99
CA GLU A 456 10.72 2.28 -51.80
C GLU A 456 9.28 1.82 -52.08
N SER A 457 8.28 2.31 -51.35
CA SER A 457 6.88 1.87 -51.46
C SER A 457 6.01 2.81 -52.31
N GLU A 458 6.57 3.85 -52.93
CA GLU A 458 5.81 4.83 -53.73
C GLU A 458 5.78 4.52 -55.23
N LYS A 459 5.99 3.25 -55.60
CA LYS A 459 5.62 2.71 -56.91
C LYS A 459 4.77 1.47 -56.72
N GLU A 460 3.55 1.57 -57.25
CA GLU A 460 2.55 0.52 -57.48
C GLU A 460 1.37 0.38 -56.49
N GLU A 461 0.21 0.80 -57.03
CA GLU A 461 -1.16 0.30 -56.87
C GLU A 461 -2.13 0.92 -55.84
N GLU A 462 -3.14 1.58 -56.42
CA GLU A 462 -4.44 1.93 -55.82
C GLU A 462 -5.16 0.68 -55.29
N GLN A 463 -5.14 0.47 -53.97
CA GLN A 463 -6.13 -0.36 -53.29
C GLN A 463 -6.61 0.34 -52.03
N THR A 464 -7.94 0.52 -51.95
CA THR A 464 -8.70 1.03 -50.81
C THR A 464 -8.30 0.32 -49.51
N GLN A 465 -7.34 0.89 -48.75
CA GLN A 465 -6.88 0.31 -47.48
C GLN A 465 -7.96 0.45 -46.41
N GLN A 466 -8.68 -0.64 -46.16
CA GLN A 466 -9.59 -0.75 -45.01
C GLN A 466 -8.77 -0.86 -43.73
N LEU A 467 -8.86 0.16 -42.86
CA LEU A 467 -8.26 0.10 -41.52
C LEU A 467 -9.10 -0.84 -40.63
N LYS A 468 -8.56 -2.02 -40.33
CA LYS A 468 -9.16 -2.96 -39.37
C LYS A 468 -8.62 -2.66 -37.98
N VAL A 469 -9.49 -2.20 -37.09
CA VAL A 469 -9.14 -1.87 -35.70
C VAL A 469 -9.80 -2.89 -34.78
N LEU A 470 -8.97 -3.69 -34.09
CA LEU A 470 -9.43 -4.63 -33.06
C LEU A 470 -9.37 -3.92 -31.71
N ILE A 471 -10.50 -3.83 -31.02
CA ILE A 471 -10.60 -3.19 -29.70
C ILE A 471 -10.94 -4.29 -28.69
N CYS A 472 -10.07 -4.47 -27.70
CA CYS A 472 -10.28 -5.42 -26.62
C CYS A 472 -10.85 -4.65 -25.42
N LEU A 473 -12.09 -4.96 -25.03
CA LEU A 473 -12.70 -4.38 -23.84
C LEU A 473 -12.48 -5.28 -22.64
N HIS A 474 -12.17 -4.69 -21.49
CA HIS A 474 -11.86 -5.43 -20.28
C HIS A 474 -13.00 -5.42 -19.26
N SER A 475 -13.89 -4.41 -19.33
CA SER A 475 -15.08 -4.32 -18.46
C SER A 475 -16.28 -3.72 -19.19
N GLY A 476 -17.50 -4.01 -18.73
CA GLY A 476 -18.74 -3.44 -19.28
C GLY A 476 -18.81 -1.91 -19.19
N LYS A 477 -18.03 -1.30 -18.28
CA LYS A 477 -17.89 0.16 -18.14
C LYS A 477 -17.17 0.82 -19.33
N ASP A 478 -16.39 0.06 -20.10
CA ASP A 478 -15.59 0.55 -21.23
C ASP A 478 -16.41 0.65 -22.54
N ILE A 479 -17.61 0.06 -22.57
CA ILE A 479 -18.45 0.01 -23.77
C ILE A 479 -18.90 1.42 -24.18
N ASN A 480 -19.52 2.18 -23.28
CA ASN A 480 -20.06 3.52 -23.58
C ASN A 480 -18.99 4.55 -24.00
N PRO A 481 -17.82 4.64 -23.33
CA PRO A 481 -16.72 5.48 -23.79
C PRO A 481 -16.23 5.11 -25.20
N MET A 482 -16.16 3.81 -25.49
CA MET A 482 -15.68 3.32 -26.79
C MET A 482 -16.70 3.52 -27.90
N VAL A 483 -18.00 3.34 -27.64
CA VAL A 483 -19.06 3.69 -28.60
C VAL A 483 -18.99 5.18 -28.95
N LYS A 484 -18.83 6.06 -27.96
CA LYS A 484 -18.66 7.50 -28.21
C LYS A 484 -17.39 7.83 -28.99
N LEU A 485 -16.30 7.10 -28.75
CA LEU A 485 -15.06 7.24 -29.53
C LEU A 485 -15.24 6.79 -30.98
N ILE A 486 -15.99 5.71 -31.20
CA ILE A 486 -16.33 5.16 -32.52
C ILE A 486 -17.26 6.11 -33.29
N GLU A 487 -18.26 6.68 -32.62
CA GLU A 487 -19.15 7.70 -33.19
C GLU A 487 -18.39 8.99 -33.51
N ALA A 488 -17.48 9.43 -32.64
CA ALA A 488 -16.63 10.60 -32.90
C ALA A 488 -15.61 10.37 -34.01
N SER A 489 -15.19 9.13 -34.24
CA SER A 489 -14.24 8.73 -35.30
C SER A 489 -14.89 8.59 -36.67
N HIS A 490 -16.23 8.65 -36.78
CA HIS A 490 -16.93 8.72 -38.06
C HIS A 490 -16.68 10.09 -38.74
N GLY A 491 -15.54 10.20 -39.43
CA GLY A 491 -15.28 11.27 -40.38
C GLY A 491 -16.15 11.11 -41.63
N ARG A 492 -16.61 12.23 -42.18
CA ARG A 492 -17.38 12.25 -43.43
C ARG A 492 -16.50 11.73 -44.57
N ASN A 493 -16.89 10.58 -45.10
CA ASN A 493 -16.44 9.92 -46.33
C ASN A 493 -15.12 9.11 -46.27
N LEU A 494 -15.23 7.88 -46.79
CA LEU A 494 -14.19 6.96 -47.31
C LEU A 494 -13.52 5.90 -46.41
N LEU A 495 -13.81 5.81 -45.11
CA LEU A 495 -13.27 4.71 -44.27
C LEU A 495 -14.38 3.84 -43.68
N ARG A 496 -14.66 2.68 -44.30
CA ARG A 496 -15.44 1.60 -43.68
C ARG A 496 -14.61 0.96 -42.57
N LEU A 497 -14.85 1.37 -41.33
CA LEU A 497 -14.28 0.75 -40.13
C LEU A 497 -15.15 -0.45 -39.73
N ARG A 498 -14.56 -1.66 -39.70
CA ARG A 498 -15.18 -2.84 -39.10
C ARG A 498 -14.61 -3.04 -37.70
N TYR A 499 -15.50 -3.12 -36.72
CA TYR A 499 -15.15 -3.39 -35.32
C TYR A 499 -15.48 -4.85 -35.01
N ALA A 500 -14.56 -5.54 -34.35
CA ALA A 500 -14.82 -6.87 -33.81
C ALA A 500 -14.72 -6.80 -32.29
N PHE A 501 -15.79 -7.24 -31.62
CA PHE A 501 -15.87 -7.36 -30.17
C PHE A 501 -15.61 -8.82 -29.80
N ASN A 502 -14.78 -9.05 -28.79
CA ASN A 502 -14.58 -10.37 -28.22
C ASN A 502 -14.87 -10.32 -26.71
N PRO A 503 -16.15 -10.36 -26.30
CA PRO A 503 -16.47 -10.80 -24.96
C PRO A 503 -16.31 -12.32 -24.96
N THR A 504 -15.45 -12.82 -24.07
CA THR A 504 -15.19 -14.24 -23.82
C THR A 504 -16.28 -15.21 -24.32
N LEU A 505 -15.92 -15.96 -25.38
CA LEU A 505 -16.47 -17.23 -25.90
C LEU A 505 -17.57 -17.28 -27.00
N GLU A 506 -18.24 -16.20 -27.42
CA GLU A 506 -19.03 -16.24 -28.68
C GLU A 506 -18.94 -14.92 -29.46
N GLY A 507 -18.25 -14.94 -30.61
CA GLY A 507 -18.10 -13.77 -31.47
C GLY A 507 -19.37 -13.44 -32.25
N THR A 508 -19.87 -12.22 -32.08
CA THR A 508 -20.92 -11.61 -32.93
C THR A 508 -20.32 -10.43 -33.70
N PHE A 509 -20.53 -10.39 -35.03
CA PHE A 509 -20.05 -9.32 -35.90
C PHE A 509 -21.19 -8.37 -36.26
N PHE A 510 -20.92 -7.07 -36.15
CA PHE A 510 -21.80 -6.02 -36.68
C PHE A 510 -21.11 -5.33 -37.86
N ASP A 511 -21.79 -5.26 -39.00
CA ASP A 511 -21.36 -4.41 -40.12
C ASP A 511 -22.00 -3.02 -40.03
N SER A 512 -21.42 -2.05 -40.75
CA SER A 512 -21.75 -0.61 -40.75
C SER A 512 -23.22 -0.22 -41.03
N ASN A 513 -24.10 -1.19 -41.31
CA ASN A 513 -25.54 -1.01 -41.52
C ASN A 513 -26.42 -1.66 -40.43
N GLY A 514 -25.85 -2.17 -39.34
CA GLY A 514 -26.62 -2.73 -38.22
C GLY A 514 -27.31 -4.08 -38.52
N SER A 515 -27.03 -4.75 -39.65
CA SER A 515 -27.54 -6.10 -39.89
C SER A 515 -26.64 -7.15 -39.23
N GLU A 516 -27.24 -8.03 -38.44
CA GLU A 516 -26.62 -9.19 -37.81
C GLU A 516 -26.04 -10.12 -38.90
N GLY A 517 -24.71 -10.20 -38.98
CA GLY A 517 -24.02 -11.03 -39.98
C GLY A 517 -23.87 -12.47 -39.50
N GLU A 518 -24.31 -13.41 -40.32
CA GLU A 518 -24.23 -14.88 -40.19
C GLU A 518 -23.06 -15.42 -39.32
N LYS A 519 -23.40 -16.28 -38.35
CA LYS A 519 -22.47 -17.06 -37.52
C LYS A 519 -21.57 -17.98 -38.38
N LYS A 520 -20.39 -17.52 -38.79
CA LYS A 520 -19.34 -18.41 -39.34
C LYS A 520 -18.29 -18.73 -38.27
N ARG A 521 -18.31 -19.99 -37.81
CA ARG A 521 -17.23 -20.60 -37.01
C ARG A 521 -15.94 -20.62 -37.83
N PHE A 522 -14.93 -19.87 -37.39
CA PHE A 522 -13.55 -20.08 -37.85
C PHE A 522 -12.83 -21.00 -36.86
N ALA A 523 -12.51 -22.21 -37.31
CA ALA A 523 -11.51 -23.06 -36.70
C ALA A 523 -10.13 -22.54 -37.11
N PHE A 524 -9.27 -22.21 -36.15
CA PHE A 524 -7.86 -21.92 -36.42
C PHE A 524 -6.97 -22.62 -35.39
N LEU A 525 -6.56 -23.84 -35.79
CA LEU A 525 -5.25 -24.47 -35.60
C LEU A 525 -4.69 -24.58 -34.17
N GLU A 526 -5.10 -25.66 -33.51
CA GLU A 526 -4.18 -26.51 -32.76
C GLU A 526 -3.51 -27.45 -33.77
N GLN A 527 -2.24 -27.20 -34.10
CA GLN A 527 -1.16 -28.21 -34.22
C GLN A 527 0.08 -27.64 -34.92
N GLU A 528 1.22 -28.08 -34.38
CA GLU A 528 2.52 -28.22 -35.03
C GLU A 528 3.48 -27.02 -34.97
N LYS A 529 4.63 -27.08 -34.27
CA LYS A 529 5.27 -28.14 -33.47
C LYS A 529 6.50 -27.56 -32.74
N ARG A 530 6.88 -28.27 -31.67
CA ARG A 530 8.24 -28.42 -31.10
C ARG A 530 8.81 -27.31 -30.23
#